data_AF-A0A1W9PRE0-F1
#
_entry.id   AF-A0A1W9PRE0-F1
#
_cell.length_a   1.000
_cell.length_b   1.000
_cell.length_c   1.000
_cell.angle_alpha   90.00
_cell.angle_beta   90.00
_cell.angle_gamma   90.00
#
_symmetry.space_group_name_H-M   'P 1'
#
loop_
_entity.id
_entity.type
_entity.pdbx_description
1 polymer ?
#
loop_
_entity_poly.entity_id
_entity_poly.type
_entity_poly.pdbx_seq_one_letter_code
_entity_poly.pdbx_strand_id
1 'polypeptide(L)'
;MYKKLFTPGPTHVREKILNAQAAPMLHHRTKEYSELQRQATTKLQQLLYTKQHVYLYASSSTGMMEGSVRQASKKKILNTVNGAFSKRWHEITVANNIPCDTVEAPWGEAITPELVDEALSSGEYYQQMDKKYDKHQTPATPAVSLIQALNAQLDDILVVEGLENHWKRHEEMAAYVQNWARKYFGLFSDEKYLSLTLTNVKNTRGIDVAELNNRLALRGAAISNGYGPLKEKCFRIAHMGDLTLDDAKWITAQIEDILEL
;
A
#
# COMPACT_ATOMS: atom_id res chain seq x y z
N MET A 1 8.59 -18.30 15.83
CA MET A 1 8.44 -16.95 16.44
C MET A 1 7.91 -16.00 15.37
N TYR A 2 7.01 -15.08 15.71
CA TYR A 2 6.49 -14.08 14.78
C TYR A 2 7.62 -13.14 14.33
N LYS A 3 7.66 -12.78 13.04
CA LYS A 3 8.63 -11.84 12.49
C LYS A 3 7.97 -10.48 12.33
N LYS A 4 8.59 -9.42 12.84
CA LYS A 4 8.17 -8.05 12.51
C LYS A 4 8.48 -7.78 11.04
N LEU A 5 7.48 -7.32 10.31
CA LEU A 5 7.53 -7.20 8.85
C LEU A 5 7.91 -5.78 8.44
N PHE A 6 9.08 -5.65 7.82
CA PHE A 6 9.58 -4.45 7.14
C PHE A 6 9.47 -4.61 5.62
N THR A 7 8.41 -5.29 5.19
CA THR A 7 8.13 -5.63 3.80
C THR A 7 7.12 -4.68 3.16
N PRO A 8 7.11 -4.49 1.84
CA PRO A 8 6.12 -3.68 1.10
C PRO A 8 4.66 -4.09 1.31
N GLY A 9 4.43 -5.30 1.80
CA GLY A 9 3.11 -5.86 2.07
C GLY A 9 3.21 -7.39 2.21
N PRO A 10 2.52 -8.01 3.19
CA PRO A 10 1.78 -7.38 4.29
C PRO A 10 2.71 -6.65 5.28
N THR A 11 2.14 -5.88 6.21
CA THR A 11 2.87 -5.12 7.24
C THR A 11 2.67 -5.72 8.62
N HIS A 12 3.46 -5.29 9.60
CA HIS A 12 3.18 -5.60 11.01
C HIS A 12 1.81 -5.04 11.41
N VAL A 13 1.05 -5.84 12.17
CA VAL A 13 -0.27 -5.48 12.70
C VAL A 13 -0.19 -5.57 14.22
N ARG A 14 -0.53 -4.48 14.92
CA ARG A 14 -0.53 -4.44 16.39
C ARG A 14 -1.52 -5.43 16.99
N GLU A 15 -1.19 -5.96 18.15
CA GLU A 15 -2.01 -6.94 18.88
C GLU A 15 -3.45 -6.45 19.13
N LYS A 16 -3.62 -5.16 19.45
CA LYS A 16 -4.94 -4.53 19.59
C LYS A 16 -5.83 -4.75 18.35
N ILE A 17 -5.26 -4.63 17.16
CA ILE A 17 -5.98 -4.76 15.89
C ILE A 17 -6.26 -6.23 15.58
N LEU A 18 -5.33 -7.13 15.89
CA LEU A 18 -5.55 -8.57 15.81
C LEU A 18 -6.67 -9.02 16.75
N ASN A 19 -6.70 -8.50 17.98
CA ASN A 19 -7.76 -8.78 18.95
C ASN A 19 -9.13 -8.26 18.49
N ALA A 20 -9.17 -7.14 17.75
CA ALA A 20 -10.42 -6.65 17.16
C ALA A 20 -11.00 -7.62 16.10
N GLN A 21 -10.16 -8.38 15.40
CA GLN A 21 -10.62 -9.42 14.46
C GLN A 21 -11.24 -10.63 15.16
N ALA A 22 -10.85 -10.87 16.42
CA ALA A 22 -11.34 -11.99 17.22
C ALA A 22 -12.68 -11.70 17.91
N ALA A 23 -13.28 -10.52 17.67
CA ALA A 23 -14.57 -10.16 18.24
C ALA A 23 -15.70 -11.09 17.72
N PRO A 24 -16.75 -11.34 18.52
CA PRO A 24 -17.89 -12.13 18.09
C PRO A 24 -18.55 -11.59 16.82
N MET A 25 -19.01 -12.51 15.98
CA MET A 25 -19.66 -12.19 14.71
C MET A 25 -20.98 -11.44 14.92
N LEU A 26 -21.13 -10.32 14.20
CA LEU A 26 -22.40 -9.61 14.08
C LEU A 26 -23.20 -10.15 12.89
N HIS A 27 -24.51 -10.29 13.07
CA HIS A 27 -25.38 -10.61 11.95
C HIS A 27 -25.54 -9.39 11.02
N HIS A 28 -25.25 -9.54 9.73
CA HIS A 28 -25.13 -8.45 8.74
C HIS A 28 -26.38 -7.60 8.50
N ARG A 29 -27.55 -8.00 9.02
CA ARG A 29 -28.81 -7.25 8.90
C ARG A 29 -29.23 -6.52 10.18
N THR A 30 -28.37 -6.49 11.21
CA THR A 30 -28.72 -5.86 12.49
C THR A 30 -28.30 -4.39 12.54
N LYS A 31 -28.82 -3.67 13.56
CA LYS A 31 -28.48 -2.25 13.79
C LYS A 31 -27.01 -2.09 14.19
N GLU A 32 -26.50 -3.02 14.97
CA GLU A 32 -25.11 -3.04 15.43
C GLU A 32 -24.15 -3.13 14.25
N TYR A 33 -24.43 -4.00 13.26
CA TYR A 33 -23.64 -4.08 12.05
C TYR A 33 -23.71 -2.79 11.22
N SER A 34 -24.92 -2.24 11.05
CA SER A 34 -25.12 -0.99 10.28
C SER A 34 -24.33 0.17 10.90
N GLU A 35 -24.29 0.25 12.23
CA GLU A 35 -23.52 1.26 12.95
C GLU A 35 -22.00 1.05 12.79
N LEU A 36 -21.51 -0.19 12.89
CA LEU A 36 -20.10 -0.50 12.63
C LEU A 36 -19.69 -0.11 11.20
N GLN A 37 -20.50 -0.45 10.20
CA GLN A 37 -20.23 -0.09 8.80
C GLN A 37 -20.23 1.43 8.60
N ARG A 38 -21.17 2.14 9.24
CA ARG A 38 -21.23 3.61 9.20
C ARG A 38 -19.97 4.24 9.80
N GLN A 39 -19.55 3.80 10.98
CA GLN A 39 -18.33 4.30 11.62
C GLN A 39 -17.10 4.10 10.74
N ALA A 40 -16.90 2.90 10.19
CA ALA A 40 -15.76 2.60 9.34
C ALA A 40 -15.76 3.46 8.05
N THR A 41 -16.91 3.57 7.39
CA THR A 41 -17.03 4.33 6.13
C THR A 41 -16.89 5.84 6.34
N THR A 42 -17.42 6.39 7.43
CA THR A 42 -17.23 7.81 7.78
C THR A 42 -15.77 8.15 8.09
N LYS A 43 -15.07 7.28 8.82
CA LYS A 43 -13.64 7.47 9.09
C LYS A 43 -12.80 7.36 7.81
N LEU A 44 -13.13 6.44 6.91
CA LEU A 44 -12.47 6.37 5.60
C LEU A 44 -12.73 7.62 4.75
N GLN A 45 -13.94 8.19 4.78
CA GLN A 45 -14.24 9.45 4.10
C GLN A 45 -13.34 10.59 4.60
N GLN A 46 -13.11 10.67 5.92
CA GLN A 46 -12.18 11.63 6.52
C GLN A 46 -10.74 11.37 6.05
N LEU A 47 -10.26 10.12 6.15
CA LEU A 47 -8.90 9.74 5.75
C LEU A 47 -8.63 9.99 4.25
N LEU A 48 -9.62 9.75 3.40
CA LEU A 48 -9.53 9.89 1.94
C LEU A 48 -9.93 11.30 1.46
N TYR A 49 -10.18 12.25 2.38
CA TYR A 49 -10.58 13.63 2.07
C TYR A 49 -11.78 13.73 1.11
N THR A 50 -12.76 12.84 1.28
CA THR A 50 -13.90 12.74 0.36
C THR A 50 -15.25 12.79 1.07
N LYS A 51 -16.22 13.42 0.41
CA LYS A 51 -17.64 13.34 0.80
C LYS A 51 -18.39 12.26 0.02
N GLN A 52 -17.73 11.60 -0.93
CA GLN A 52 -18.32 10.54 -1.77
C GLN A 52 -18.51 9.26 -0.96
N HIS A 53 -19.36 8.37 -1.46
CA HIS A 53 -19.56 7.06 -0.84
C HIS A 53 -18.28 6.22 -0.91
N VAL A 54 -17.92 5.59 0.22
CA VAL A 54 -16.77 4.67 0.30
C VAL A 54 -17.28 3.23 0.36
N TYR A 55 -16.90 2.44 -0.64
CA TYR A 55 -17.26 1.02 -0.73
C TYR A 55 -16.20 0.15 -0.08
N LEU A 56 -16.63 -0.76 0.79
CA LEU A 56 -15.79 -1.78 1.39
C LEU A 56 -15.88 -3.07 0.57
N TYR A 57 -14.76 -3.52 0.01
CA TYR A 57 -14.67 -4.78 -0.72
C TYR A 57 -14.16 -5.89 0.20
N ALA A 58 -14.85 -7.03 0.22
CA ALA A 58 -14.42 -8.23 0.94
C ALA A 58 -13.40 -9.04 0.11
N SER A 59 -12.33 -8.39 -0.35
CA SER A 59 -11.28 -8.99 -1.17
C SER A 59 -9.93 -8.35 -0.87
N SER A 60 -8.85 -8.95 -1.36
CA SER A 60 -7.55 -8.26 -1.44
C SER A 60 -7.62 -7.05 -2.39
N SER A 61 -6.57 -6.23 -2.40
CA SER A 61 -6.44 -5.07 -3.30
C SER A 61 -6.65 -5.43 -4.78
N THR A 62 -6.17 -6.59 -5.25
CA THR A 62 -6.41 -7.06 -6.62
C THR A 62 -7.89 -7.20 -6.97
N GLY A 63 -8.73 -7.70 -6.07
CA GLY A 63 -10.17 -7.80 -6.34
C GLY A 63 -10.82 -6.42 -6.50
N MET A 64 -10.31 -5.42 -5.79
CA MET A 64 -10.74 -4.03 -5.96
C MET A 64 -10.20 -3.40 -7.26
N MET A 65 -9.00 -3.78 -7.73
CA MET A 65 -8.49 -3.38 -9.04
C MET A 65 -9.42 -3.89 -10.15
N GLU A 66 -9.75 -5.18 -10.13
CA GLU A 66 -10.67 -5.79 -11.10
C GLU A 66 -12.07 -5.17 -11.02
N GLY A 67 -12.63 -5.03 -9.81
CA GLY A 67 -13.92 -4.39 -9.61
C GLY A 67 -13.97 -2.96 -10.14
N SER A 68 -12.89 -2.20 -9.92
CA SER A 68 -12.73 -0.85 -10.47
C SER A 68 -12.69 -0.85 -11.99
N VAL A 69 -11.83 -1.68 -12.61
CA VAL A 69 -11.73 -1.80 -14.08
C VAL A 69 -13.09 -2.10 -14.70
N ARG A 70 -13.82 -3.08 -14.17
CA ARG A 70 -15.13 -3.50 -14.70
C ARG A 70 -16.21 -2.42 -14.61
N GLN A 71 -16.07 -1.47 -13.70
CA GLN A 71 -17.08 -0.45 -13.40
C GLN A 71 -16.65 0.98 -13.81
N ALA A 72 -15.37 1.22 -14.09
CA ALA A 72 -14.80 2.56 -14.27
C ALA A 72 -15.14 3.20 -15.61
N SER A 73 -15.27 2.41 -16.68
CA SER A 73 -15.61 2.96 -17.99
C SER A 73 -16.26 1.94 -18.91
N LYS A 74 -17.20 2.41 -19.73
CA LYS A 74 -17.70 1.70 -20.92
C LYS A 74 -16.88 2.05 -22.17
N LYS A 75 -15.85 2.88 -22.03
CA LYS A 75 -14.94 3.32 -23.10
C LYS A 75 -13.54 2.74 -22.89
N LYS A 76 -12.59 3.27 -23.67
CA LYS A 76 -11.17 2.94 -23.62
C LYS A 76 -10.52 3.44 -22.31
N ILE A 77 -9.62 2.65 -21.73
CA ILE A 77 -8.85 2.97 -20.51
C ILE A 77 -7.40 3.26 -20.87
N LEU A 78 -6.81 4.31 -20.30
CA LEU A 78 -5.37 4.56 -20.38
C LEU A 78 -4.68 4.00 -19.13
N ASN A 79 -3.68 3.12 -19.29
CA ASN A 79 -2.89 2.58 -18.18
C ASN A 79 -1.48 3.21 -18.16
N THR A 80 -1.06 3.76 -17.03
CA THR A 80 0.29 4.34 -16.87
C THR A 80 1.23 3.33 -16.23
N VAL A 81 2.11 2.70 -17.02
CA VAL A 81 2.95 1.56 -16.63
C VAL A 81 4.40 1.98 -16.35
N ASN A 82 4.80 1.95 -15.10
CA ASN A 82 6.18 2.20 -14.66
C ASN A 82 6.67 1.20 -13.60
N GLY A 83 5.97 0.07 -13.45
CA GLY A 83 6.24 -0.88 -12.38
C GLY A 83 5.37 -2.12 -12.46
N ALA A 84 5.61 -3.06 -11.55
CA ALA A 84 4.86 -4.32 -11.50
C ALA A 84 3.36 -4.13 -11.27
N PHE A 85 2.97 -3.18 -10.40
CA PHE A 85 1.56 -2.97 -10.05
C PHE A 85 0.77 -2.28 -11.15
N SER A 86 1.35 -1.27 -11.80
CA SER A 86 0.71 -0.62 -12.95
C SER A 86 0.64 -1.55 -14.16
N LYS A 87 1.66 -2.40 -14.37
CA LYS A 87 1.56 -3.48 -15.36
C LYS A 87 0.41 -4.44 -15.05
N ARG A 88 0.22 -4.81 -13.77
CA ARG A 88 -0.90 -5.66 -13.35
C ARG A 88 -2.26 -5.01 -13.62
N TRP A 89 -2.41 -3.69 -13.44
CA TRP A 89 -3.64 -2.98 -13.83
C TRP A 89 -3.93 -3.10 -15.33
N HIS A 90 -2.91 -2.96 -16.18
CA HIS A 90 -3.05 -3.17 -17.61
C HIS A 90 -3.47 -4.62 -17.94
N GLU A 91 -2.80 -5.62 -17.35
CA GLU A 91 -3.13 -7.03 -17.53
C GLU A 91 -4.57 -7.36 -17.10
N ILE A 92 -5.06 -6.79 -15.99
CA ILE A 92 -6.44 -6.92 -15.52
C ILE A 92 -7.42 -6.27 -16.51
N THR A 93 -7.06 -5.11 -17.07
CA THR A 93 -7.88 -4.40 -18.07
C THR A 93 -8.05 -5.22 -19.34
N VAL A 94 -6.94 -5.76 -19.86
CA VAL A 94 -6.93 -6.67 -21.02
C VAL A 94 -7.76 -7.94 -20.72
N ALA A 95 -7.56 -8.55 -19.55
CA ALA A 95 -8.30 -9.76 -19.16
C ALA A 95 -9.82 -9.55 -19.03
N ASN A 96 -10.26 -8.31 -18.78
CA ASN A 96 -11.68 -7.95 -18.74
C ASN A 96 -12.23 -7.52 -20.11
N ASN A 97 -11.46 -7.64 -21.19
CA ASN A 97 -11.82 -7.25 -22.56
C ASN A 97 -12.24 -5.77 -22.68
N ILE A 98 -11.65 -4.90 -21.87
CA ILE A 98 -11.88 -3.46 -21.98
C ILE A 98 -10.81 -2.87 -22.91
N PRO A 99 -11.19 -2.11 -23.96
CA PRO A 99 -10.22 -1.45 -24.81
C PRO A 99 -9.26 -0.59 -23.98
N CYS A 100 -7.95 -0.69 -24.22
CA CYS A 100 -7.00 0.09 -23.46
C CYS A 100 -5.67 0.31 -24.17
N ASP A 101 -5.02 1.43 -23.84
CA ASP A 101 -3.65 1.75 -24.25
C ASP A 101 -2.74 1.87 -23.01
N THR A 102 -1.43 1.94 -23.25
CA THR A 102 -0.42 2.18 -22.21
C THR A 102 0.40 3.44 -22.48
N VAL A 103 0.79 4.14 -21.41
CA VAL A 103 1.93 5.07 -21.39
C VAL A 103 2.96 4.45 -20.46
N GLU A 104 4.20 4.31 -20.91
CA GLU A 104 5.22 3.57 -20.17
C GLU A 104 6.41 4.45 -19.76
N ALA A 105 6.96 4.17 -18.57
CA ALA A 105 8.23 4.70 -18.11
C ALA A 105 9.10 3.56 -17.53
N PRO A 106 10.44 3.66 -17.56
CA PRO A 106 11.32 2.70 -16.92
C PRO A 106 11.03 2.53 -15.42
N TRP A 107 11.34 1.35 -14.88
CA TRP A 107 11.18 1.10 -13.44
C TRP A 107 12.15 1.96 -12.62
N GLY A 108 11.59 2.76 -11.70
CA GLY A 108 12.35 3.73 -10.92
C GLY A 108 12.17 5.17 -11.40
N GLU A 109 11.50 5.37 -12.54
CA GLU A 109 11.14 6.67 -13.10
C GLU A 109 9.63 6.94 -12.96
N ALA A 110 9.27 8.23 -12.94
CA ALA A 110 7.89 8.68 -12.82
C ALA A 110 7.23 8.85 -14.20
N ILE A 111 5.94 8.58 -14.29
CA ILE A 111 5.09 9.03 -15.40
C ILE A 111 4.78 10.50 -15.15
N THR A 112 5.17 11.40 -16.06
CA THR A 112 4.98 12.85 -15.88
C THR A 112 3.58 13.29 -16.34
N PRO A 113 3.06 14.43 -15.85
CA PRO A 113 1.79 14.99 -16.33
C PRO A 113 1.76 15.20 -17.84
N GLU A 114 2.87 15.65 -18.44
CA GLU A 114 2.98 15.93 -19.88
C GLU A 114 2.78 14.65 -20.72
N LEU A 115 3.34 13.52 -20.28
CA LEU A 115 3.14 12.22 -20.93
C LEU A 115 1.68 11.77 -20.88
N VAL A 116 0.99 12.09 -19.78
CA VAL A 116 -0.44 11.78 -19.62
C VAL A 116 -1.28 12.69 -20.50
N ASP A 117 -1.01 14.00 -20.52
CA ASP A 117 -1.73 14.98 -21.34
C ASP A 117 -1.60 14.69 -22.83
N GLU A 118 -0.40 14.33 -23.30
CA GLU A 118 -0.15 13.91 -24.68
C GLU A 118 -1.01 12.69 -25.06
N ALA A 119 -1.03 11.66 -24.22
CA ALA A 119 -1.80 10.45 -24.48
C ALA A 119 -3.33 10.70 -24.45
N LEU A 120 -3.80 11.57 -23.56
CA LEU A 120 -5.21 11.91 -23.43
C LEU A 120 -5.71 12.88 -24.52
N SER A 121 -4.82 13.56 -25.23
CA SER A 121 -5.16 14.56 -26.25
C SER A 121 -6.05 14.05 -27.40
N SER A 122 -6.09 12.72 -27.60
CA SER A 122 -6.98 12.05 -28.56
C SER A 122 -8.47 12.16 -28.21
N GLY A 123 -8.83 12.43 -26.95
CA GLY A 123 -10.23 12.54 -26.49
C GLY A 123 -10.99 11.21 -26.40
N GLU A 124 -10.32 10.07 -26.58
CA GLU A 124 -10.95 8.73 -26.57
C GLU A 124 -11.28 8.19 -25.16
N TYR A 125 -10.78 8.86 -24.11
CA TYR A 125 -10.84 8.40 -22.73
C TYR A 125 -11.92 9.14 -21.93
N TYR A 126 -12.73 8.41 -21.16
CA TYR A 126 -13.75 9.00 -20.29
C TYR A 126 -13.96 8.13 -19.04
N GLN A 127 -14.20 8.75 -17.89
CA GLN A 127 -14.56 8.09 -16.63
C GLN A 127 -15.96 8.52 -16.20
N GLN A 128 -16.82 7.55 -15.87
CA GLN A 128 -18.10 7.80 -15.21
C GLN A 128 -18.40 6.63 -14.26
N MET A 129 -18.83 6.94 -13.03
CA MET A 129 -19.32 5.94 -12.07
C MET A 129 -20.82 6.15 -11.80
N ASP A 130 -21.56 5.05 -11.66
CA ASP A 130 -23.02 4.99 -11.50
C ASP A 130 -23.47 5.32 -10.05
N LYS A 131 -24.62 6.00 -9.91
CA LYS A 131 -25.11 6.71 -8.71
C LYS A 131 -26.09 5.90 -7.82
N LYS A 132 -26.05 4.57 -7.78
CA LYS A 132 -27.17 3.76 -7.23
C LYS A 132 -27.02 3.16 -5.81
N TYR A 133 -26.16 3.65 -4.91
CA TYR A 133 -25.85 2.91 -3.66
C TYR A 133 -25.91 3.70 -2.34
N ASP A 134 -26.87 4.61 -2.18
CA ASP A 134 -26.99 5.58 -1.07
C ASP A 134 -27.43 5.04 0.33
N LYS A 135 -27.15 3.79 0.70
CA LYS A 135 -27.73 3.20 1.94
C LYS A 135 -26.77 2.68 3.02
N HIS A 136 -25.46 2.85 2.87
CA HIS A 136 -24.46 2.36 3.87
C HIS A 136 -24.68 0.89 4.29
N GLN A 137 -25.14 0.07 3.34
CA GLN A 137 -25.36 -1.37 3.48
C GLN A 137 -24.55 -2.09 2.42
N THR A 138 -24.13 -3.31 2.73
CA THR A 138 -23.49 -4.19 1.73
C THR A 138 -24.55 -4.99 0.97
N PRO A 139 -24.37 -5.22 -0.35
CA PRO A 139 -25.33 -5.98 -1.15
C PRO A 139 -25.32 -7.49 -0.82
N ALA A 140 -24.29 -7.97 -0.11
CA ALA A 140 -24.08 -9.37 0.24
C ALA A 140 -23.42 -9.50 1.62
N THR A 141 -23.16 -10.74 2.07
CA THR A 141 -22.51 -10.99 3.37
C THR A 141 -21.10 -10.39 3.39
N PRO A 142 -20.80 -9.44 4.29
CA PRO A 142 -19.52 -8.76 4.38
C PRO A 142 -18.54 -9.51 5.28
N ALA A 143 -17.24 -9.28 5.09
CA ALA A 143 -16.20 -9.77 6.00
C ALA A 143 -16.16 -8.93 7.29
N VAL A 144 -17.12 -9.15 8.20
CA VAL A 144 -17.33 -8.31 9.40
C VAL A 144 -16.07 -8.17 10.25
N SER A 145 -15.30 -9.24 10.44
CA SER A 145 -14.05 -9.21 11.22
C SER A 145 -12.99 -8.27 10.61
N LEU A 146 -12.90 -8.20 9.27
CA LEU A 146 -12.02 -7.25 8.59
C LEU A 146 -12.50 -5.81 8.75
N ILE A 147 -13.82 -5.60 8.76
CA ILE A 147 -14.41 -4.27 9.01
C ILE A 147 -14.17 -3.83 10.46
N GLN A 148 -14.23 -4.74 11.43
CA GLN A 148 -13.89 -4.45 12.83
C GLN A 148 -12.44 -4.03 12.97
N ALA A 149 -11.51 -4.77 12.37
CA ALA A 149 -10.09 -4.41 12.37
C ALA A 149 -9.82 -3.05 11.69
N LEU A 150 -10.46 -2.82 10.54
CA LEU A 150 -10.38 -1.56 9.83
C LEU A 150 -10.89 -0.40 10.69
N ASN A 151 -12.05 -0.55 11.33
CA ASN A 151 -12.61 0.49 12.20
C ASN A 151 -11.69 0.82 13.37
N ALA A 152 -11.11 -0.20 14.01
CA ALA A 152 -10.16 -0.04 15.10
C ALA A 152 -8.85 0.64 14.64
N GLN A 153 -8.33 0.29 13.47
CA GLN A 153 -7.15 0.94 12.92
C GLN A 153 -7.43 2.41 12.56
N LEU A 154 -8.61 2.72 12.05
CA LEU A 154 -9.02 4.09 11.75
C LEU A 154 -9.19 4.94 13.02
N ASP A 155 -9.67 4.36 14.12
CA ASP A 155 -9.67 5.05 15.43
C ASP A 155 -8.25 5.38 15.88
N ASP A 156 -7.33 4.43 15.72
CA ASP A 156 -5.94 4.66 16.11
C ASP A 156 -5.30 5.77 15.26
N ILE A 157 -5.50 5.78 13.94
CA ILE A 157 -4.94 6.80 13.04
C ILE A 157 -5.56 8.18 13.30
N LEU A 158 -6.90 8.26 13.38
CA LEU A 158 -7.60 9.55 13.37
C LEU A 158 -7.80 10.15 14.77
N VAL A 159 -7.97 9.31 15.78
CA VAL A 159 -8.36 9.73 17.13
C VAL A 159 -7.20 9.63 18.11
N VAL A 160 -6.49 8.50 18.12
CA VAL A 160 -5.43 8.26 19.12
C VAL A 160 -4.13 8.95 18.72
N GLU A 161 -3.65 8.72 17.50
CA GLU A 161 -2.43 9.32 16.99
C GLU A 161 -2.69 10.72 16.41
N GLY A 162 -3.76 10.84 15.62
CA GLY A 162 -4.08 12.04 14.85
C GLY A 162 -3.35 12.04 13.50
N LEU A 163 -4.06 12.44 12.44
CA LEU A 163 -3.59 12.28 11.05
C LEU A 163 -2.29 13.04 10.75
N GLU A 164 -2.13 14.26 11.28
CA GLU A 164 -0.91 15.05 11.12
C GLU A 164 0.31 14.37 11.78
N ASN A 165 0.14 13.81 12.98
CA ASN A 165 1.21 13.07 13.66
C ASN A 165 1.53 11.77 12.92
N HIS A 166 0.51 11.11 12.36
CA HIS A 166 0.67 9.91 11.56
C HIS A 166 1.56 10.17 10.34
N TRP A 167 1.30 11.27 9.60
CA TRP A 167 2.15 11.67 8.48
C TRP A 167 3.55 12.04 8.91
N LYS A 168 3.68 12.88 9.94
CA LYS A 168 4.97 13.28 10.48
C LYS A 168 5.83 12.08 10.87
N ARG A 169 5.25 11.07 11.51
CA ARG A 169 5.97 9.83 11.86
C ARG A 169 6.48 9.10 10.61
N HIS A 170 5.68 9.00 9.56
CA HIS A 170 6.12 8.37 8.31
C HIS A 170 7.22 9.18 7.62
N GLU A 171 7.12 10.51 7.60
CA GLU A 171 8.16 11.40 7.09
C GLU A 171 9.48 11.24 7.85
N GLU A 172 9.44 11.19 9.18
CA GLU A 172 10.61 10.99 10.03
C GLU A 172 11.28 9.64 9.78
N MET A 173 10.50 8.56 9.70
CA MET A 173 11.03 7.23 9.38
C MET A 173 11.62 7.19 7.96
N ALA A 174 10.93 7.77 6.98
CA ALA A 174 11.39 7.82 5.60
C ALA A 174 12.72 8.57 5.50
N ALA A 175 12.81 9.76 6.09
CA ALA A 175 14.05 10.55 6.12
C ALA A 175 15.20 9.77 6.77
N TYR A 176 14.94 9.09 7.90
CA TYR A 176 15.95 8.28 8.58
C TYR A 176 16.46 7.14 7.70
N VAL A 177 15.58 6.30 7.15
CA VAL A 177 15.96 5.15 6.33
C VAL A 177 16.61 5.58 5.01
N GLN A 178 16.15 6.67 4.40
CA GLN A 178 16.76 7.23 3.18
C GLN A 178 18.17 7.76 3.47
N ASN A 179 18.40 8.47 4.57
CA ASN A 179 19.73 8.95 4.95
C ASN A 179 20.67 7.79 5.29
N TRP A 180 20.17 6.77 5.98
CA TRP A 180 20.91 5.53 6.21
C TRP A 180 21.32 4.86 4.88
N ALA A 181 20.38 4.76 3.93
CA ALA A 181 20.65 4.19 2.61
C ALA A 181 21.70 5.02 1.84
N ARG A 182 21.64 6.36 1.89
CA ARG A 182 22.67 7.23 1.27
C ARG A 182 24.05 7.03 1.90
N LYS A 183 24.12 6.82 3.22
CA LYS A 183 25.38 6.64 3.94
C LYS A 183 26.08 5.32 3.61
N TYR A 184 25.33 4.21 3.63
CA TYR A 184 25.92 2.88 3.53
C TYR A 184 25.78 2.23 2.15
N PHE A 185 24.81 2.66 1.35
CA PHE A 185 24.43 2.05 0.08
C PHE A 185 24.21 3.10 -1.02
N GLY A 186 22.97 3.26 -1.46
CA GLY A 186 22.48 4.26 -2.39
C GLY A 186 20.96 4.12 -2.53
N LEU A 187 20.29 5.11 -3.10
CA LEU A 187 18.86 5.03 -3.43
C LEU A 187 18.69 4.47 -4.84
N PHE A 188 17.74 3.55 -5.03
CA PHE A 188 17.46 2.99 -6.35
C PHE A 188 16.53 3.90 -7.17
N SER A 189 15.53 4.49 -6.50
CA SER A 189 14.55 5.38 -7.14
C SER A 189 15.10 6.79 -7.33
N ASP A 190 14.54 7.54 -8.27
CA ASP A 190 14.78 8.98 -8.40
C ASP A 190 14.50 9.70 -7.07
N GLU A 191 15.48 10.46 -6.58
CA GLU A 191 15.41 11.15 -5.29
C GLU A 191 14.29 12.19 -5.23
N LYS A 192 13.84 12.71 -6.37
CA LYS A 192 12.72 13.65 -6.44
C LYS A 192 11.37 13.00 -6.08
N TYR A 193 11.26 11.67 -6.23
CA TYR A 193 9.99 10.95 -6.13
C TYR A 193 10.04 9.79 -5.12
N LEU A 194 10.84 9.94 -4.05
CA LEU A 194 10.96 8.90 -3.01
C LEU A 194 9.63 8.69 -2.27
N SER A 195 9.33 7.43 -2.00
CA SER A 195 8.16 7.07 -1.19
C SER A 195 8.40 7.35 0.30
N LEU A 196 7.35 7.85 0.97
CA LEU A 196 7.30 8.05 2.41
C LEU A 196 6.95 6.79 3.22
N THR A 197 6.72 5.66 2.55
CA THR A 197 6.31 4.39 3.20
C THR A 197 7.25 3.23 2.90
N LEU A 198 8.11 3.36 1.88
CA LEU A 198 9.06 2.33 1.49
C LEU A 198 10.32 2.96 0.88
N THR A 199 11.50 2.58 1.37
CA THR A 199 12.76 2.93 0.72
C THR A 199 13.27 1.76 -0.10
N ASN A 200 13.52 2.00 -1.40
CA ASN A 200 14.20 1.05 -2.27
C ASN A 200 15.71 1.35 -2.27
N VAL A 201 16.46 0.52 -1.55
CA VAL A 201 17.90 0.65 -1.34
C VAL A 201 18.63 -0.06 -2.48
N LYS A 202 19.47 0.67 -3.21
CA LYS A 202 20.32 0.13 -4.27
C LYS A 202 21.42 -0.73 -3.64
N ASN A 203 21.60 -1.96 -4.14
CA ASN A 203 22.65 -2.85 -3.65
C ASN A 203 24.02 -2.47 -4.25
N THR A 204 24.59 -1.36 -3.80
CA THR A 204 25.89 -0.86 -4.28
C THR A 204 27.08 -1.70 -3.82
N ARG A 205 26.86 -2.60 -2.85
CA ARG A 205 27.89 -3.46 -2.25
C ARG A 205 27.89 -4.89 -2.79
N GLY A 206 26.92 -5.25 -3.63
CA GLY A 206 26.79 -6.62 -4.16
C GLY A 206 26.56 -7.67 -3.06
N ILE A 207 25.88 -7.30 -1.97
CA ILE A 207 25.54 -8.26 -0.90
C ILE A 207 24.55 -9.31 -1.41
N ASP A 208 24.56 -10.49 -0.80
CA ASP A 208 23.48 -11.48 -0.98
C ASP A 208 22.27 -11.04 -0.13
N VAL A 209 21.23 -10.52 -0.79
CA VAL A 209 20.02 -10.02 -0.15
C VAL A 209 19.17 -11.17 0.37
N ALA A 210 19.22 -12.35 -0.25
CA ALA A 210 18.54 -13.53 0.25
C ALA A 210 19.16 -13.99 1.58
N GLU A 211 20.48 -14.01 1.67
CA GLU A 211 21.18 -14.37 2.89
C GLU A 211 21.01 -13.32 4.00
N LEU A 212 21.04 -12.03 3.66
CA LEU A 212 20.68 -10.96 4.60
C LEU A 212 19.27 -11.21 5.19
N ASN A 213 18.29 -11.57 4.37
CA ASN A 213 16.95 -11.90 4.84
C ASN A 213 16.92 -13.14 5.73
N ASN A 214 17.71 -14.17 5.45
CA ASN A 214 17.83 -15.35 6.30
C ASN A 214 18.38 -14.97 7.69
N ARG A 215 19.44 -14.16 7.74
CA ARG A 215 20.03 -13.69 8.99
C ARG A 215 19.11 -12.76 9.78
N LEU A 216 18.39 -11.86 9.10
CA LEU A 216 17.36 -11.02 9.73
C LEU A 216 16.19 -11.85 10.28
N ALA A 217 15.81 -12.93 9.58
CA ALA A 217 14.76 -13.83 10.04
C ALA A 217 15.09 -14.51 11.36
N LEU A 218 16.37 -14.85 11.62
CA LEU A 218 16.85 -15.37 12.90
C LEU A 218 16.74 -14.33 14.03
N ARG A 219 16.73 -13.03 13.68
CA ARG A 219 16.55 -11.90 14.60
C ARG A 219 15.09 -11.42 14.69
N GLY A 220 14.15 -12.17 14.12
CA GLY A 220 12.73 -11.85 14.21
C GLY A 220 12.27 -10.76 13.25
N ALA A 221 12.98 -10.51 12.15
CA ALA A 221 12.62 -9.49 11.16
C ALA A 221 12.60 -10.04 9.73
N ALA A 222 11.89 -9.34 8.83
CA ALA A 222 11.96 -9.59 7.40
C ALA A 222 11.92 -8.27 6.64
N ILE A 223 12.85 -8.07 5.71
CA ILE A 223 12.77 -7.05 4.67
C ILE A 223 12.37 -7.72 3.35
N SER A 224 12.35 -6.98 2.26
CA SER A 224 12.11 -7.56 0.94
C SER A 224 13.31 -7.40 0.03
N ASN A 225 13.59 -8.44 -0.75
CA ASN A 225 14.45 -8.32 -1.91
C ASN A 225 13.81 -7.42 -2.99
N GLY A 226 14.57 -7.03 -3.99
CA GLY A 226 14.05 -6.46 -5.22
C GLY A 226 13.02 -7.38 -5.86
N TYR A 227 12.05 -6.79 -6.57
CA TYR A 227 10.95 -7.53 -7.17
C TYR A 227 11.26 -7.90 -8.62
N GLY A 228 10.94 -9.13 -9.03
CA GLY A 228 11.13 -9.60 -10.41
C GLY A 228 12.57 -9.37 -10.93
N PRO A 229 12.77 -8.55 -11.98
CA PRO A 229 14.08 -8.31 -12.59
C PRO A 229 15.05 -7.49 -11.71
N LEU A 230 14.57 -6.97 -10.57
CA LEU A 230 15.37 -6.21 -9.61
C LEU A 230 15.91 -7.05 -8.45
N LYS A 231 15.63 -8.36 -8.40
CA LYS A 231 16.22 -9.26 -7.39
C LYS A 231 17.74 -9.09 -7.33
N GLU A 232 18.28 -9.03 -6.12
CA GLU A 232 19.69 -8.78 -5.79
C GLU A 232 20.25 -7.41 -6.21
N LYS A 233 19.60 -6.68 -7.13
CA LYS A 233 20.03 -5.33 -7.55
C LYS A 233 19.63 -4.25 -6.55
N CYS A 234 18.55 -4.48 -5.82
CA CYS A 234 18.07 -3.62 -4.76
C CYS A 234 17.36 -4.44 -3.69
N PHE A 235 17.12 -3.82 -2.53
CA PHE A 235 16.28 -4.36 -1.48
C PHE A 235 15.40 -3.25 -0.91
N ARG A 236 14.32 -3.63 -0.25
CA ARG A 236 13.24 -2.74 0.13
C ARG A 236 13.00 -2.83 1.62
N ILE A 237 13.13 -1.68 2.31
CA ILE A 237 12.86 -1.53 3.73
C ILE A 237 11.60 -0.69 3.88
N ALA A 238 10.53 -1.31 4.39
CA ALA A 238 9.29 -0.61 4.67
C ALA A 238 9.38 0.17 5.98
N HIS A 239 8.79 1.35 5.96
CA HIS A 239 8.58 2.24 7.11
C HIS A 239 7.12 2.70 7.09
N MET A 240 6.21 1.73 7.09
CA MET A 240 4.79 1.96 6.87
C MET A 240 3.91 1.30 7.93
N GLY A 241 2.68 1.81 8.05
CA GLY A 241 1.68 1.27 8.97
C GLY A 241 2.06 1.56 10.42
N ASP A 242 2.12 0.51 11.23
CA ASP A 242 2.33 0.62 12.67
C ASP A 242 3.80 0.60 13.09
N LEU A 243 4.74 0.60 12.14
CA LEU A 243 6.17 0.71 12.42
C LEU A 243 6.51 2.09 13.00
N THR A 244 7.52 2.15 13.86
CA THR A 244 7.98 3.39 14.50
C THR A 244 9.39 3.78 14.06
N LEU A 245 9.82 5.01 14.42
CA LEU A 245 11.20 5.43 14.23
C LEU A 245 12.20 4.52 14.95
N ASP A 246 11.83 3.98 16.11
CA ASP A 246 12.66 3.02 16.83
C ASP A 246 12.74 1.67 16.10
N ASP A 247 11.66 1.24 15.44
CA ASP A 247 11.70 0.07 14.56
C ASP A 247 12.63 0.31 13.36
N ALA A 248 12.58 1.51 12.76
CA ALA A 248 13.46 1.89 11.66
C ALA A 248 14.94 1.92 12.08
N LYS A 249 15.27 2.50 13.24
CA LYS A 249 16.62 2.48 13.83
C LYS A 249 17.08 1.07 14.14
N TRP A 250 16.18 0.25 14.69
CA TRP A 250 16.50 -1.11 15.08
C TRP A 250 16.82 -1.97 13.86
N ILE A 251 16.00 -1.92 12.80
CA ILE A 251 16.23 -2.75 11.60
C ILE A 251 17.52 -2.35 10.88
N THR A 252 17.83 -1.06 10.79
CA THR A 252 19.09 -0.61 10.18
C THR A 252 20.30 -1.03 11.01
N ALA A 253 20.22 -0.96 12.35
CA ALA A 253 21.28 -1.46 13.23
C ALA A 253 21.48 -2.97 13.10
N GLN A 254 20.41 -3.76 12.90
CA GLN A 254 20.55 -5.20 12.63
C GLN A 254 21.26 -5.46 11.29
N ILE A 255 20.96 -4.66 10.27
CA ILE A 255 21.64 -4.78 8.96
C ILE A 255 23.11 -4.39 9.10
N GLU A 256 23.42 -3.29 9.79
CA GLU A 256 24.79 -2.84 10.07
C GLU A 256 25.60 -3.93 10.78
N ASP A 257 25.06 -4.54 11.83
CA ASP A 257 25.73 -5.61 12.55
C ASP A 257 25.88 -6.91 11.73
N ILE A 258 24.88 -7.27 10.91
CA ILE A 258 24.96 -8.43 10.03
C ILE A 258 26.05 -8.26 8.96
N LEU A 259 26.20 -7.04 8.44
CA LEU A 259 27.08 -6.72 7.32
C LEU A 259 28.40 -6.05 7.71
N GLU A 260 28.62 -5.83 9.01
CA GLU A 260 29.82 -5.17 9.57
C GLU A 260 30.08 -3.78 8.96
N LEU A 261 29.05 -2.92 8.95
CA LEU A 261 29.06 -1.58 8.31
C LEU A 261 29.56 -0.43 9.19
#